data_AF-A0A662RGS6-F1
#
_entry.id   AF-A0A662RGS6-F1
#
_cell.length_a   1.000
_cell.length_b   1.000
_cell.length_c   1.000
_cell.angle_alpha   90.00
_cell.angle_beta   90.00
_cell.angle_gamma   90.00
#
_symmetry.space_group_name_H-M   'P 1'
#
loop_
_entity.id
_entity.type
_entity.pdbx_description
1 polymer ?
#
loop_
_entity_poly.entity_id
_entity_poly.type
_entity_poly.pdbx_seq_one_letter_code
_entity_poly.pdbx_strand_id
1 'polypeptide(L)'
;MVEILADIGGRPGHDCMGFCRYCYFKGVGEIEPFGCKNCFPFQKGCEYCTNSVREAYDGFKPFRLVMGEVNRSIQFANQEVDRITISGGGDLSCYPDLHELVDALSFYNAPINLGYTSGKGFDQPDDADYFIDRGVDEVSFTVFSTNPALRKKYMGDKTPEAALSMLRRFAECCTVYAAIVLISGVNDGDELEKTLSDLEGIGVTGVLLMRFANATHQGLILGNAPIMDVPTHTTEEFLSIVRKAADDHSFRVTGTPLEDPLIGSPFAVRNDMDALSQLPEITKEATVLTSSVAKPRLTKVLQFKNDYVNVVDVNKDIGCLITIEDIKALDLSTVKETVFIPGRAFVHDTELTEVLSRDGVGRLVRRGPDRLTVDGEMSISMTKEEVIQFEISAFSELIDHINAIGLPPDQPKT
;
A
#
# COMPACT_ATOMS: atom_id res chain seq x y z
N MET A 1 -17.72 1.28 12.11
CA MET A 1 -16.72 2.33 12.28
C MET A 1 -16.83 3.25 11.08
N VAL A 2 -17.18 4.51 11.29
CA VAL A 2 -17.25 5.56 10.27
C VAL A 2 -15.97 6.39 10.37
N GLU A 3 -15.10 6.21 9.38
CA GLU A 3 -13.93 7.06 9.18
C GLU A 3 -14.23 8.06 8.06
N ILE A 4 -13.96 9.34 8.30
CA ILE A 4 -14.16 10.42 7.33
C ILE A 4 -12.80 10.89 6.84
N LEU A 5 -12.59 10.81 5.53
CA LEU A 5 -11.39 11.32 4.87
C LEU A 5 -11.54 12.82 4.56
N ALA A 6 -10.62 13.64 5.09
CA ALA A 6 -10.38 15.00 4.67
C ALA A 6 -9.21 15.01 3.64
N ASP A 7 -9.56 14.80 2.36
CA ASP A 7 -8.57 14.76 1.27
C ASP A 7 -8.14 16.18 0.88
N ILE A 8 -6.92 16.57 1.26
CA ILE A 8 -6.32 17.88 1.00
C ILE A 8 -5.69 17.98 -0.40
N GLY A 9 -5.63 16.89 -1.17
CA GLY A 9 -4.91 16.84 -2.43
C GLY A 9 -3.41 17.05 -2.28
N GLY A 10 -2.81 17.89 -3.13
CA GLY A 10 -1.38 18.17 -3.15
C GLY A 10 -0.61 17.26 -4.12
N ARG A 11 0.32 17.83 -4.86
CA ARG A 11 1.16 17.13 -5.83
C ARG A 11 2.38 16.53 -5.13
N PRO A 12 2.61 15.21 -5.24
CA PRO A 12 3.80 14.59 -4.69
C PRO A 12 5.09 15.27 -5.15
N GLY A 13 5.98 15.54 -4.20
CA GLY A 13 7.26 16.21 -4.41
C GLY A 13 7.17 17.72 -4.62
N HIS A 14 6.18 18.23 -5.37
CA HIS A 14 6.01 19.66 -5.59
C HIS A 14 5.44 20.36 -4.36
N ASP A 15 4.35 19.82 -3.82
CA ASP A 15 3.66 20.34 -2.63
C ASP A 15 4.16 19.63 -1.35
N CYS A 16 5.40 19.11 -1.41
CA CYS A 16 6.11 18.48 -0.29
C CYS A 16 7.41 19.23 0.05
N MET A 17 7.52 20.53 -0.28
CA MET A 17 8.75 21.32 -0.16
C MET A 17 9.94 20.79 -0.99
N GLY A 18 9.66 20.05 -2.06
CA GLY A 18 10.64 19.44 -2.95
C GLY A 18 10.65 17.91 -2.88
N PHE A 19 11.18 17.30 -3.95
CA PHE A 19 11.30 15.85 -4.07
C PHE A 19 12.36 15.30 -3.13
N CYS A 20 12.00 14.26 -2.37
CA CYS A 20 13.00 13.34 -1.82
C CYS A 20 13.78 12.70 -2.99
N ARG A 21 15.07 12.41 -2.80
CA ARG A 21 15.90 11.77 -3.82
C ARG A 21 15.33 10.43 -4.28
N TYR A 22 14.64 9.73 -3.40
CA TYR A 22 14.01 8.43 -3.60
C TYR A 22 12.50 8.51 -3.91
N CYS A 23 11.95 9.70 -4.17
CA CYS A 23 10.51 9.87 -4.40
C CYS A 23 10.05 9.11 -5.66
N TYR A 24 9.05 8.23 -5.50
CA TYR A 24 8.49 7.42 -6.59
C TYR A 24 7.80 8.21 -7.68
N PHE A 25 7.40 9.46 -7.40
CA PHE A 25 6.79 10.36 -8.38
C PHE A 25 7.80 11.27 -9.08
N LYS A 26 9.09 11.19 -8.71
CA LYS A 26 10.12 12.01 -9.34
C LYS A 26 10.31 11.59 -10.80
N GLY A 27 10.22 12.56 -11.71
CA GLY A 27 10.40 12.32 -13.14
C GLY A 27 9.20 11.68 -13.84
N VAL A 28 8.06 11.57 -13.17
CA VAL A 28 6.81 11.13 -13.81
C VAL A 28 6.34 12.19 -14.80
N GLY A 29 6.09 11.77 -16.04
CA GLY A 29 5.56 12.62 -17.10
C GLY A 29 4.16 12.20 -17.54
N GLU A 30 3.86 12.47 -18.81
CA GLU A 30 2.70 11.86 -19.46
C GLU A 30 2.95 10.37 -19.68
N ILE A 31 1.93 9.57 -19.34
CA ILE A 31 1.94 8.12 -19.54
C ILE A 31 0.72 7.74 -20.36
N GLU A 32 0.88 6.72 -21.19
CA GLU A 32 -0.26 6.08 -21.82
C GLU A 32 -1.14 5.42 -20.74
N PRO A 33 -2.48 5.48 -20.86
CA PRO A 33 -3.34 4.83 -19.90
C PRO A 33 -3.05 3.34 -19.83
N PHE A 34 -2.88 2.79 -18.62
CA PHE A 34 -2.61 1.36 -18.46
C PHE A 34 -3.83 0.48 -18.76
N GLY A 35 -5.04 1.02 -18.54
CA GLY A 35 -6.25 0.22 -18.38
C GLY A 35 -6.42 -0.24 -16.93
N CYS A 36 -7.68 -0.43 -16.50
CA CYS A 36 -8.02 -1.02 -15.21
C CYS A 36 -9.48 -1.47 -15.22
N LYS A 37 -9.96 -2.01 -14.09
CA LYS A 37 -11.36 -2.42 -13.88
C LYS A 37 -12.41 -1.32 -14.09
N ASN A 38 -12.03 -0.05 -14.01
CA ASN A 38 -12.94 1.09 -14.15
C ASN A 38 -13.04 1.59 -15.60
N CYS A 39 -12.26 1.04 -16.53
CA CYS A 39 -12.33 1.40 -17.94
C CYS A 39 -13.59 0.82 -18.59
N PHE A 40 -14.12 1.51 -19.61
CA PHE A 40 -15.20 0.95 -20.42
C PHE A 40 -14.66 -0.23 -21.25
N PRO A 41 -15.49 -1.24 -21.58
CA PRO A 41 -15.06 -2.42 -22.35
C PRO A 41 -14.43 -2.09 -23.71
N PHE A 42 -14.83 -0.97 -24.33
CA PHE A 42 -14.37 -0.54 -25.65
C PHE A 42 -13.45 0.70 -25.61
N GLN A 43 -13.10 1.19 -24.42
CA GLN A 43 -12.24 2.37 -24.26
C GLN A 43 -11.27 2.19 -23.10
N LYS A 44 -9.99 2.12 -23.44
CA LYS A 44 -8.87 2.14 -22.51
C LYS A 44 -8.61 3.57 -22.06
N GLY A 45 -8.46 3.77 -20.75
CA GLY A 45 -8.22 5.08 -20.14
C GLY A 45 -9.46 5.63 -19.45
N CYS A 46 -9.49 5.50 -18.14
CA CYS A 46 -10.42 6.18 -17.24
C CYS A 46 -9.61 7.10 -16.31
N GLU A 47 -10.30 7.95 -15.54
CA GLU A 47 -9.63 8.88 -14.65
C GLU A 47 -8.64 8.21 -13.68
N TYR A 48 -9.01 7.02 -13.17
CA TYR A 48 -8.16 6.29 -12.23
C TYR A 48 -6.82 5.84 -12.83
N CYS A 49 -6.83 5.12 -13.96
CA CYS A 49 -5.61 4.56 -14.54
C CYS A 49 -4.81 5.55 -15.39
N THR A 50 -5.37 6.74 -15.65
CA THR A 50 -4.68 7.80 -16.39
C THR A 50 -4.11 8.84 -15.45
N ASN A 51 -4.88 9.31 -14.46
CA ASN A 51 -4.51 10.46 -13.65
C ASN A 51 -4.35 10.12 -12.16
N SER A 52 -5.31 9.41 -11.55
CA SER A 52 -5.24 9.11 -10.11
C SER A 52 -4.04 8.24 -9.73
N VAL A 53 -3.64 7.29 -10.59
CA VAL A 53 -2.45 6.44 -10.38
C VAL A 53 -1.14 7.23 -10.31
N ARG A 54 -1.11 8.43 -10.89
CA ARG A 54 0.05 9.35 -10.84
C ARG A 54 -0.05 10.35 -9.69
N GLU A 55 -1.14 10.29 -8.90
CA GLU A 55 -1.48 11.33 -7.94
C GLU A 55 -1.44 12.72 -8.60
N ALA A 56 -2.02 12.82 -9.80
CA ALA A 56 -2.06 14.04 -10.59
C ALA A 56 -3.09 15.03 -10.01
N TYR A 57 -2.74 15.65 -8.89
CA TYR A 57 -3.48 16.78 -8.33
C TYR A 57 -3.07 18.08 -9.03
N ASP A 58 -3.98 19.05 -9.11
CA ASP A 58 -3.62 20.42 -9.55
C ASP A 58 -2.79 21.17 -8.49
N GLY A 59 -2.86 20.71 -7.25
CA GLY A 59 -2.20 21.25 -6.07
C GLY A 59 -2.96 20.86 -4.80
N PHE A 60 -2.66 21.52 -3.69
CA PHE A 60 -3.51 21.43 -2.50
C PHE A 60 -4.90 21.99 -2.80
N LYS A 61 -5.94 21.27 -2.36
CA LYS A 61 -7.32 21.73 -2.44
C LYS A 61 -7.50 22.93 -1.50
N PRO A 62 -8.25 23.97 -1.89
CA PRO A 62 -8.57 25.06 -0.97
C PRO A 62 -9.36 24.57 0.24
N PHE A 63 -9.10 25.14 1.43
CA PHE A 63 -9.80 24.81 2.68
C PHE A 63 -11.31 24.63 2.54
N ARG A 64 -12.00 25.56 1.86
CA ARG A 64 -13.47 25.51 1.67
C ARG A 64 -13.94 24.27 0.91
N LEU A 65 -13.15 23.78 -0.04
CA LEU A 65 -13.46 22.59 -0.81
C LEU A 65 -13.33 21.35 0.08
N VAL A 66 -12.22 21.24 0.83
CA VAL A 66 -11.98 20.14 1.77
C VAL A 66 -13.11 20.07 2.81
N MET A 67 -13.44 21.20 3.46
CA MET A 67 -14.54 21.24 4.42
C MET A 67 -15.90 20.91 3.80
N GLY A 68 -16.16 21.35 2.56
CA GLY A 68 -17.38 21.00 1.85
C GLY A 68 -17.50 19.49 1.56
N GLU A 69 -16.38 18.82 1.26
CA GLU A 69 -16.31 17.37 1.09
C GLU A 69 -16.52 16.63 2.42
N VAL A 70 -15.81 17.04 3.48
CA VAL A 70 -15.96 16.47 4.83
C VAL A 70 -17.40 16.59 5.33
N ASN A 71 -17.98 17.79 5.28
CA ASN A 71 -19.35 18.04 5.77
C ASN A 71 -20.38 17.14 5.05
N ARG A 72 -20.19 16.97 3.73
CA ARG A 72 -21.05 16.11 2.92
C ARG A 72 -20.89 14.64 3.32
N SER A 73 -19.67 14.16 3.52
CA SER A 73 -19.41 12.79 3.99
C SER A 73 -20.03 12.53 5.37
N ILE A 74 -19.90 13.47 6.29
CA ILE A 74 -20.52 13.38 7.63
C ILE A 74 -22.06 13.34 7.52
N GLN A 75 -22.65 14.18 6.68
CA GLN A 75 -24.10 14.17 6.44
C GLN A 75 -24.59 12.83 5.89
N PHE A 76 -23.79 12.14 5.06
CA PHE A 76 -24.14 10.84 4.49
C PHE A 76 -23.90 9.66 5.42
N ALA A 77 -22.97 9.77 6.38
CA ALA A 77 -22.61 8.66 7.26
C ALA A 77 -23.78 8.15 8.11
N ASN A 78 -24.80 8.97 8.38
CA ASN A 78 -25.99 8.62 9.19
C ASN A 78 -25.67 8.02 10.58
N GLN A 79 -24.45 8.18 11.08
CA GLN A 79 -23.92 7.65 12.33
C GLN A 79 -22.90 8.64 12.91
N GLU A 80 -22.53 8.47 14.18
CA GLU A 80 -21.44 9.23 14.78
C GLU A 80 -20.12 8.93 14.06
N VAL A 81 -19.28 9.95 13.91
CA VAL A 81 -17.98 9.86 13.26
C VAL A 81 -16.98 9.34 14.28
N ASP A 82 -16.40 8.16 14.02
CA ASP A 82 -15.41 7.56 14.94
C ASP A 82 -14.04 8.22 14.80
N ARG A 83 -13.70 8.73 13.60
CA ARG A 83 -12.39 9.32 13.29
C ARG A 83 -12.45 10.17 12.04
N ILE A 84 -11.64 11.23 12.01
CA ILE A 84 -11.39 12.05 10.82
C ILE A 84 -9.92 11.93 10.44
N THR A 85 -9.62 11.46 9.23
CA THR A 85 -8.26 11.31 8.73
C THR A 85 -7.96 12.40 7.71
N ILE A 86 -6.95 13.23 7.98
CA ILE A 86 -6.42 14.24 7.05
C ILE A 86 -5.32 13.57 6.21
N SER A 87 -5.51 13.48 4.90
CA SER A 87 -4.54 12.88 4.00
C SER A 87 -4.62 13.50 2.60
N GLY A 88 -3.65 13.21 1.74
CA GLY A 88 -3.56 13.74 0.37
C GLY A 88 -2.33 13.19 -0.34
N GLY A 89 -2.13 13.59 -1.60
CA GLY A 89 -0.89 13.27 -2.34
C GLY A 89 0.30 14.16 -1.94
N GLY A 90 0.03 15.34 -1.39
CA GLY A 90 1.03 16.23 -0.81
C GLY A 90 1.38 15.86 0.63
N ASP A 91 2.49 16.38 1.14
CA ASP A 91 2.83 16.25 2.56
C ASP A 91 1.93 17.20 3.37
N LEU A 92 1.14 16.68 4.31
CA LEU A 92 0.20 17.51 5.07
C LEU A 92 0.91 18.62 5.85
N SER A 93 2.17 18.44 6.27
CA SER A 93 2.93 19.49 6.95
C SER A 93 3.17 20.71 6.05
N CYS A 94 3.08 20.54 4.73
CA CYS A 94 3.23 21.61 3.74
C CYS A 94 1.89 22.25 3.35
N TYR A 95 0.76 21.77 3.87
CA TYR A 95 -0.56 22.29 3.53
C TYR A 95 -0.79 23.67 4.18
N PRO A 96 -1.02 24.75 3.41
CA PRO A 96 -1.08 26.10 3.95
C PRO A 96 -2.17 26.31 5.01
N ASP A 97 -3.30 25.63 4.85
CA ASP A 97 -4.47 25.79 5.70
C ASP A 97 -4.59 24.66 6.75
N LEU A 98 -3.49 23.94 7.07
CA LEU A 98 -3.55 22.80 8.00
C LEU A 98 -4.06 23.20 9.39
N HIS A 99 -3.59 24.33 9.93
CA HIS A 99 -4.02 24.85 11.23
C HIS A 99 -5.52 25.16 11.23
N GLU A 100 -6.00 25.91 10.22
CA GLU A 100 -7.43 26.24 10.06
C GLU A 100 -8.29 24.98 9.86
N LEU A 101 -7.77 23.99 9.13
CA LEU A 101 -8.44 22.71 8.93
C LEU A 101 -8.59 21.95 10.25
N VAL A 102 -7.52 21.80 11.03
CA VAL A 102 -7.59 21.11 12.33
C VAL A 102 -8.49 21.86 13.31
N ASP A 103 -8.42 23.20 13.36
CA ASP A 103 -9.36 24.03 14.12
C ASP A 103 -10.82 23.70 13.76
N ALA A 104 -11.15 23.69 12.46
CA ALA A 104 -12.49 23.43 11.98
C ALA A 104 -12.97 22.00 12.26
N LEU A 105 -12.07 21.01 12.15
CA LEU A 105 -12.40 19.61 12.38
C LEU A 105 -12.58 19.29 13.87
N SER A 106 -11.87 20.00 14.75
CA SER A 106 -11.97 19.79 16.21
C SER A 106 -13.39 19.98 16.75
N PHE A 107 -14.23 20.80 16.10
CA PHE A 107 -15.64 21.01 16.48
C PHE A 107 -16.51 19.76 16.37
N TYR A 108 -16.09 18.76 15.60
CA TYR A 108 -16.79 17.48 15.50
C TYR A 108 -16.58 16.58 16.72
N ASN A 109 -15.64 16.91 17.62
CA ASN A 109 -15.26 16.09 18.78
C ASN A 109 -14.94 14.62 18.43
N ALA A 110 -14.50 14.38 17.20
CA ALA A 110 -13.99 13.09 16.75
C ALA A 110 -12.45 13.13 16.73
N PRO A 111 -11.77 12.04 17.11
CA PRO A 111 -10.31 11.91 16.97
C PRO A 111 -9.83 12.25 15.56
N ILE A 112 -8.71 12.98 15.47
CA ILE A 112 -8.10 13.40 14.21
C ILE A 112 -6.82 12.61 13.97
N ASN A 113 -6.74 11.96 12.81
CA ASN A 113 -5.54 11.28 12.33
C ASN A 113 -4.84 12.14 11.26
N LEU A 114 -3.54 12.35 11.43
CA LEU A 114 -2.67 12.88 10.40
C LEU A 114 -2.12 11.72 9.55
N GLY A 115 -2.82 11.42 8.45
CA GLY A 115 -2.62 10.20 7.65
C GLY A 115 -1.31 10.14 6.86
N TYR A 116 -0.64 11.26 6.62
CA TYR A 116 0.70 11.28 6.00
C TYR A 116 1.43 12.61 6.21
N THR A 117 2.50 12.62 7.00
CA THR A 117 3.45 13.74 7.09
C THR A 117 4.89 13.25 7.02
N SER A 118 5.78 14.06 6.45
CA SER A 118 7.24 13.87 6.63
C SER A 118 7.86 14.90 7.57
N GLY A 119 7.06 15.87 8.04
CA GLY A 119 7.48 16.96 8.90
C GLY A 119 8.25 18.08 8.21
N LYS A 120 8.49 18.00 6.89
CA LYS A 120 9.28 18.99 6.13
C LYS A 120 8.70 20.40 6.13
N GLY A 121 7.39 20.53 6.32
CA GLY A 121 6.70 21.82 6.41
C GLY A 121 6.53 22.34 7.83
N PHE A 122 6.95 21.59 8.85
CA PHE A 122 6.93 22.07 10.23
C PHE A 122 8.22 22.83 10.54
N ASP A 123 8.07 24.14 10.74
CA ASP A 123 9.19 25.04 11.02
C ASP A 123 9.37 25.30 12.52
N GLN A 124 8.36 25.01 13.35
CA GLN A 124 8.39 25.22 14.81
C GLN A 124 8.04 23.94 15.58
N PRO A 125 8.88 23.52 16.55
CA PRO A 125 8.59 22.36 17.41
C PRO A 125 7.27 22.45 18.21
N ASP A 126 6.82 23.67 18.53
CA ASP A 126 5.62 23.91 19.34
C ASP A 126 4.32 23.65 18.56
N ASP A 127 4.39 23.47 17.24
CA ASP A 127 3.22 23.18 16.40
C ASP A 127 2.57 21.83 16.77
N ALA A 128 3.32 20.89 17.34
CA ALA A 128 2.78 19.58 17.73
C ALA A 128 1.74 19.73 18.84
N ASP A 129 2.03 20.53 19.87
CA ASP A 129 1.09 20.79 20.97
C ASP A 129 -0.19 21.46 20.47
N TYR A 130 -0.07 22.38 19.51
CA TYR A 130 -1.22 23.01 18.87
C TYR A 130 -2.18 21.96 18.27
N PHE A 131 -1.65 20.95 17.56
CA PHE A 131 -2.46 19.90 16.95
C PHE A 131 -3.03 18.91 17.97
N ILE A 132 -2.21 18.50 18.95
CA ILE A 132 -2.60 17.58 20.03
C ILE A 132 -3.76 18.18 20.82
N ASP A 133 -3.67 19.45 21.21
CA ASP A 133 -4.72 20.17 21.96
C ASP A 133 -6.06 20.26 21.21
N ARG A 134 -6.07 19.99 19.89
CA ARG A 134 -7.24 20.03 19.02
C ARG A 134 -7.78 18.66 18.62
N GLY A 135 -7.28 17.60 19.27
CA GLY A 135 -7.79 16.25 19.12
C GLY A 135 -7.03 15.40 18.10
N VAL A 136 -5.82 15.81 17.68
CA VAL A 136 -4.92 14.90 16.96
C VAL A 136 -4.37 13.84 17.93
N ASP A 137 -4.67 12.57 17.66
CA ASP A 137 -4.26 11.45 18.51
C ASP A 137 -3.55 10.32 17.73
N GLU A 138 -3.54 10.37 16.41
CA GLU A 138 -2.82 9.43 15.54
C GLU A 138 -2.03 10.18 14.45
N VAL A 139 -0.79 9.74 14.19
CA VAL A 139 0.09 10.34 13.18
C VAL A 139 0.87 9.26 12.42
N SER A 140 0.75 9.27 11.10
CA SER A 140 1.61 8.53 10.18
C SER A 140 2.77 9.40 9.71
N PHE A 141 3.99 9.09 10.18
CA PHE A 141 5.16 9.95 10.03
C PHE A 141 6.28 9.28 9.22
N THR A 142 6.64 9.83 8.05
CA THR A 142 7.80 9.35 7.29
C THR A 142 9.10 9.89 7.87
N VAL A 143 9.83 9.02 8.56
CA VAL A 143 11.06 9.37 9.28
C VAL A 143 12.29 9.30 8.38
N PHE A 144 12.38 8.27 7.53
CA PHE A 144 13.55 7.90 6.72
C PHE A 144 14.83 7.57 7.52
N SER A 145 15.25 8.45 8.44
CA SER A 145 16.32 8.26 9.41
C SER A 145 16.19 9.32 10.52
N THR A 146 16.59 8.98 11.74
CA THR A 146 16.71 9.95 12.85
C THR A 146 17.98 10.81 12.77
N ASN A 147 18.84 10.59 11.76
CA ASN A 147 20.01 11.40 11.48
C ASN A 147 19.63 12.64 10.64
N PRO A 148 19.73 13.87 11.20
CA PRO A 148 19.34 15.09 10.48
C PRO A 148 20.10 15.30 9.17
N ALA A 149 21.36 14.83 9.09
CA ALA A 149 22.17 14.97 7.87
C ALA A 149 21.64 14.09 6.74
N LEU A 150 21.16 12.87 7.04
CA LEU A 150 20.49 12.02 6.06
C LEU A 150 19.13 12.60 5.67
N ARG A 151 18.39 13.12 6.67
CA ARG A 151 17.27 14.08 6.57
C ARG A 151 17.43 15.03 5.39
N LYS A 152 18.36 15.95 5.60
CA LYS A 152 18.69 17.03 4.68
C LYS A 152 19.15 16.55 3.31
N LYS A 153 19.98 15.51 3.27
CA LYS A 153 20.57 15.01 2.02
C LYS A 153 19.53 14.31 1.13
N TYR A 154 18.72 13.41 1.69
CA TYR A 154 17.85 12.51 0.92
C TYR A 154 16.40 12.96 0.87
N MET A 155 15.87 13.61 1.89
CA MET A 155 14.50 14.14 1.86
C MET A 155 14.42 15.57 1.34
N GLY A 156 15.56 16.28 1.28
CA GLY A 156 15.59 17.71 1.01
C GLY A 156 15.04 18.54 2.17
N ASP A 157 14.99 17.94 3.37
CA ASP A 157 14.47 18.57 4.57
C ASP A 157 15.34 19.78 4.96
N LYS A 158 14.70 20.95 5.05
CA LYS A 158 15.39 22.22 5.34
C LYS A 158 15.62 22.41 6.84
N THR A 159 14.77 21.80 7.66
CA THR A 159 14.69 21.97 9.11
C THR A 159 14.53 20.58 9.80
N PRO A 160 15.44 19.62 9.53
CA PRO A 160 15.28 18.25 10.01
C PRO A 160 15.22 18.12 11.53
N GLU A 161 15.86 19.03 12.26
CA GLU A 161 15.78 19.09 13.72
C GLU A 161 14.37 19.44 14.21
N ALA A 162 13.66 20.35 13.52
CA ALA A 162 12.28 20.71 13.85
C ALA A 162 11.33 19.54 13.57
N ALA A 163 11.47 18.89 12.41
CA ALA A 163 10.68 17.72 12.04
C ALA A 163 10.87 16.55 13.05
N LEU A 164 12.10 16.28 13.48
CA LEU A 164 12.38 15.24 14.48
C LEU A 164 11.90 15.63 15.88
N SER A 165 11.89 16.92 16.22
CA SER A 165 11.30 17.40 17.47
C SER A 165 9.77 17.23 17.49
N MET A 166 9.10 17.53 16.36
CA MET A 166 7.67 17.28 16.18
C MET A 166 7.34 15.79 16.34
N LEU A 167 8.12 14.91 15.67
CA LEU A 167 7.96 13.47 15.80
C LEU A 167 8.04 12.99 17.26
N ARG A 168 9.05 13.48 18.01
CA ARG A 168 9.19 13.17 19.43
C ARG A 168 7.95 13.61 20.22
N ARG A 169 7.48 14.83 19.98
CA ARG A 169 6.33 15.36 20.71
C ARG A 169 5.04 14.58 20.41
N PHE A 170 4.82 14.20 19.15
CA PHE A 170 3.70 13.31 18.81
C PHE A 170 3.84 11.93 19.45
N ALA A 171 5.04 11.32 19.44
CA ALA A 171 5.23 9.99 20.04
C ALA A 171 4.95 9.97 21.56
N GLU A 172 5.12 11.09 22.26
CA GLU A 172 4.81 11.21 23.68
C GLU A 172 3.30 11.25 23.99
N CYS A 173 2.46 11.65 23.03
CA CYS A 173 1.04 12.00 23.27
C CYS A 173 0.04 11.32 22.34
N CYS A 174 0.51 10.78 21.21
CA CYS A 174 -0.29 10.21 20.14
C CYS A 174 0.17 8.78 19.82
N THR A 175 -0.70 8.03 19.14
CA THR A 175 -0.29 6.82 18.42
C THR A 175 0.48 7.23 17.18
N VAL A 176 1.75 6.80 17.08
CA VAL A 176 2.62 7.18 15.96
C VAL A 176 3.08 5.95 15.22
N TYR A 177 2.73 5.89 13.93
CA TYR A 177 3.27 4.91 12.99
C TYR A 177 4.35 5.57 12.15
N ALA A 178 5.61 5.22 12.43
CA ALA A 178 6.75 5.73 11.69
C ALA A 178 6.94 4.92 10.40
N ALA A 179 7.33 5.58 9.31
CA ALA A 179 7.56 4.96 8.02
C ALA A 179 8.98 5.24 7.51
N ILE A 180 9.66 4.20 7.01
CA ILE A 180 11.05 4.27 6.54
C ILE A 180 11.15 3.63 5.15
N VAL A 181 11.44 4.42 4.12
CA VAL A 181 11.88 3.89 2.83
C VAL A 181 13.34 3.45 2.99
N LEU A 182 13.58 2.15 2.86
CA LEU A 182 14.89 1.55 3.07
C LEU A 182 15.69 1.50 1.78
N ILE A 183 16.85 2.16 1.76
CA ILE A 183 17.74 2.25 0.61
C ILE A 183 19.08 1.58 0.96
N SER A 184 19.50 0.64 0.12
CA SER A 184 20.71 -0.14 0.35
C SER A 184 21.97 0.73 0.36
N GLY A 185 22.79 0.57 1.40
CA GLY A 185 24.03 1.33 1.60
C GLY A 185 23.83 2.80 1.99
N VAL A 186 22.61 3.19 2.37
CA VAL A 186 22.26 4.58 2.70
C VAL A 186 21.71 4.71 4.11
N ASN A 187 20.60 4.03 4.39
CA ASN A 187 19.91 4.07 5.69
C ASN A 187 19.52 2.65 6.15
N ASP A 188 20.25 1.63 5.68
CA ASP A 188 20.18 0.25 6.15
C ASP A 188 21.34 -0.10 7.11
N GLY A 189 21.38 -1.34 7.59
CA GLY A 189 22.42 -1.81 8.52
C GLY A 189 22.44 -1.02 9.83
N ASP A 190 23.63 -0.58 10.24
CA ASP A 190 23.83 0.14 11.52
C ASP A 190 23.03 1.44 11.61
N GLU A 191 22.80 2.14 10.49
CA GLU A 191 22.00 3.37 10.48
C GLU A 191 20.50 3.08 10.67
N LEU A 192 20.01 1.96 10.12
CA LEU A 192 18.64 1.50 10.39
C LEU A 192 18.51 1.14 11.87
N GLU A 193 19.45 0.36 12.41
CA GLU A 193 19.41 -0.05 13.81
C GLU A 193 19.38 1.16 14.74
N LYS A 194 20.29 2.12 14.53
CA LYS A 194 20.28 3.39 15.27
C LYS A 194 18.93 4.11 15.15
N THR A 195 18.39 4.20 13.93
CA THR A 195 17.08 4.84 13.69
C THR A 195 15.98 4.14 14.48
N LEU A 196 15.93 2.80 14.45
CA LEU A 196 14.93 2.02 15.19
C LEU A 196 15.09 2.17 16.71
N SER A 197 16.31 2.11 17.25
CA SER A 197 16.55 2.33 18.69
C SER A 197 16.15 3.74 19.13
N ASP A 198 16.43 4.76 18.31
CA ASP A 198 16.03 6.14 18.58
C ASP A 198 14.49 6.27 18.60
N LEU A 199 13.79 5.61 17.66
CA LEU A 199 12.33 5.59 17.58
C LEU A 199 11.71 4.82 18.75
N GLU A 200 12.31 3.71 19.17
CA GLU A 200 11.90 2.95 20.37
C GLU A 200 12.00 3.85 21.60
N GLY A 201 13.14 4.55 21.75
CA GLY A 201 13.42 5.40 22.89
C GLY A 201 12.50 6.61 23.04
N ILE A 202 11.84 7.05 21.97
CA ILE A 202 10.83 8.13 22.01
C ILE A 202 9.38 7.61 22.07
N GLY A 203 9.17 6.30 22.01
CA GLY A 203 7.86 5.68 22.20
C GLY A 203 6.96 5.64 20.96
N VAL A 204 7.51 5.51 19.75
CA VAL A 204 6.65 5.26 18.58
C VAL A 204 5.88 3.95 18.74
N THR A 205 4.66 3.90 18.21
CA THR A 205 3.77 2.73 18.36
C THR A 205 4.18 1.58 17.43
N GLY A 206 4.65 1.91 16.22
CA GLY A 206 5.15 0.91 15.28
C GLY A 206 5.90 1.53 14.12
N VAL A 207 6.64 0.69 13.40
CA VAL A 207 7.44 1.09 12.23
C VAL A 207 7.05 0.27 11.00
N LEU A 208 6.73 0.96 9.91
CA LEU A 208 6.63 0.41 8.57
C LEU A 208 7.95 0.60 7.83
N LEU A 209 8.60 -0.51 7.49
CA LEU A 209 9.69 -0.52 6.52
C LEU A 209 9.12 -0.69 5.11
N MET A 210 9.57 0.16 4.18
CA MET A 210 9.19 0.10 2.77
C MET A 210 10.41 -0.21 1.94
N ARG A 211 10.36 -1.27 1.14
CA ARG A 211 11.47 -1.60 0.23
C ARG A 211 11.54 -0.56 -0.88
N PHE A 212 12.70 0.07 -1.06
CA PHE A 212 12.90 1.01 -2.15
C PHE A 212 12.77 0.33 -3.52
N ALA A 213 11.89 0.86 -4.36
CA ALA A 213 11.74 0.47 -5.75
C ALA A 213 12.55 1.38 -6.68
N ASN A 214 13.29 0.78 -7.60
CA ASN A 214 14.14 1.46 -8.58
C ASN A 214 13.99 0.89 -10.01
N ALA A 215 13.12 -0.10 -10.20
CA ALA A 215 12.82 -0.72 -11.49
C ALA A 215 11.32 -1.04 -11.65
N THR A 216 10.87 -1.24 -12.89
CA THR A 216 9.46 -1.50 -13.20
C THR A 216 8.90 -2.76 -12.54
N HIS A 217 9.69 -3.84 -12.45
CA HIS A 217 9.27 -5.07 -11.76
C HIS A 217 9.07 -4.89 -10.25
N GLN A 218 9.65 -3.83 -9.67
CA GLN A 218 9.55 -3.50 -8.23
C GLN A 218 8.38 -2.58 -7.90
N GLY A 219 7.60 -2.16 -8.91
CA GLY A 219 6.42 -1.30 -8.73
C GLY A 219 6.51 0.08 -9.37
N LEU A 220 7.65 0.47 -9.96
CA LEU A 220 7.77 1.73 -10.72
C LEU A 220 7.15 1.63 -12.11
N ILE A 221 5.82 1.65 -12.16
CA ILE A 221 5.06 1.50 -13.40
C ILE A 221 4.92 2.79 -14.22
N LEU A 222 5.27 3.95 -13.65
CA LEU A 222 5.00 5.27 -14.24
C LEU A 222 6.08 5.76 -15.23
N GLY A 223 6.91 4.85 -15.75
CA GLY A 223 7.89 5.17 -16.79
C GLY A 223 9.08 6.03 -16.35
N ASN A 224 9.28 6.19 -15.04
CA ASN A 224 10.29 7.07 -14.45
C ASN A 224 11.45 6.32 -13.77
N ALA A 225 11.53 5.00 -13.92
CA ALA A 225 12.65 4.20 -13.44
C ALA A 225 13.90 4.39 -14.33
N PRO A 226 15.13 4.34 -13.78
CA PRO A 226 15.44 4.31 -12.34
C PRO A 226 15.34 5.69 -11.69
N ILE A 227 15.08 5.73 -10.38
CA ILE A 227 14.99 6.95 -9.57
C ILE A 227 16.37 7.39 -9.06
N MET A 228 17.20 6.42 -8.69
CA MET A 228 18.54 6.64 -8.11
C MET A 228 19.55 5.63 -8.66
N ASP A 229 20.83 6.00 -8.71
CA ASP A 229 21.92 5.09 -9.08
C ASP A 229 22.43 4.35 -7.82
N VAL A 230 21.59 3.47 -7.28
CA VAL A 230 21.87 2.63 -6.10
C VAL A 230 21.30 1.23 -6.30
N PRO A 231 21.93 0.19 -5.73
CA PRO A 231 21.32 -1.13 -5.70
C PRO A 231 20.05 -1.14 -4.83
N THR A 232 19.17 -2.09 -5.09
CA THR A 232 17.96 -2.34 -4.31
C THR A 232 18.07 -3.70 -3.64
N HIS A 233 17.59 -3.83 -2.41
CA HIS A 233 17.50 -5.12 -1.73
C HIS A 233 16.64 -6.11 -2.54
N THR A 234 17.02 -7.38 -2.55
CA THR A 234 16.12 -8.45 -3.00
C THR A 234 14.93 -8.57 -2.05
N THR A 235 13.91 -9.32 -2.47
CA THR A 235 12.74 -9.60 -1.62
C THR A 235 13.13 -10.39 -0.37
N GLU A 236 14.10 -11.30 -0.48
CA GLU A 236 14.59 -12.15 0.60
C GLU A 236 15.46 -11.35 1.58
N GLU A 237 16.33 -10.47 1.07
CA GLU A 237 17.15 -9.58 1.89
C GLU A 237 16.26 -8.63 2.71
N PHE A 238 15.30 -7.98 2.04
CA PHE A 238 14.37 -7.07 2.71
C PHE A 238 13.53 -7.79 3.77
N LEU A 239 13.02 -8.99 3.45
CA LEU A 239 12.27 -9.81 4.41
C LEU A 239 13.11 -10.17 5.65
N SER A 240 14.40 -10.46 5.45
CA SER A 240 15.32 -10.78 6.55
C SER A 240 15.56 -9.55 7.44
N ILE A 241 15.68 -8.36 6.85
CA ILE A 241 15.80 -7.10 7.59
C ILE A 241 14.56 -6.83 8.43
N VAL A 242 13.36 -6.96 7.83
CA VAL A 242 12.09 -6.74 8.53
C VAL A 242 11.93 -7.67 9.72
N ARG A 243 12.22 -8.97 9.55
CA ARG A 243 12.15 -9.96 10.65
C ARG A 243 13.14 -9.67 11.75
N LYS A 244 14.40 -9.36 11.39
CA LYS A 244 15.42 -9.00 12.37
C LYS A 244 15.02 -7.78 13.18
N ALA A 245 14.53 -6.73 12.52
CA ALA A 245 14.04 -5.53 13.19
C ALA A 245 12.85 -5.83 14.12
N ALA A 246 11.94 -6.72 13.72
CA ALA A 246 10.83 -7.14 14.58
C ALA A 246 11.27 -7.99 15.79
N ASP A 247 12.37 -8.75 15.66
CA ASP A 247 12.91 -9.58 16.75
C ASP A 247 13.72 -8.73 17.76
N ASP A 248 14.40 -7.69 17.28
CA ASP A 248 15.32 -6.87 18.09
C ASP A 248 14.62 -5.73 18.85
N HIS A 249 13.43 -5.30 18.41
CA HIS A 249 12.71 -4.15 18.96
C HIS A 249 11.34 -4.55 19.52
N SER A 250 10.87 -3.84 20.55
CA SER A 250 9.63 -4.16 21.27
C SER A 250 8.35 -3.64 20.61
N PHE A 251 8.46 -2.56 19.82
CA PHE A 251 7.33 -2.06 19.03
C PHE A 251 7.08 -2.93 17.80
N ARG A 252 5.89 -2.80 17.20
CA ARG A 252 5.53 -3.58 16.02
C ARG A 252 6.29 -3.08 14.79
N VAL A 253 7.05 -3.97 14.14
CA VAL A 253 7.68 -3.71 12.84
C VAL A 253 6.92 -4.44 11.74
N THR A 254 6.61 -3.76 10.65
CA THR A 254 6.03 -4.37 9.44
C THR A 254 6.83 -3.99 8.20
N GLY A 255 6.71 -4.80 7.15
CA GLY A 255 7.32 -4.54 5.86
C GLY A 255 6.31 -4.49 4.71
N THR A 256 6.53 -3.60 3.75
CA THR A 256 5.82 -3.60 2.46
C THR A 256 6.80 -3.72 1.28
N PRO A 257 6.54 -4.61 0.30
CA PRO A 257 5.32 -5.40 0.13
C PRO A 257 5.19 -6.63 1.04
N LEU A 258 6.24 -6.98 1.80
CA LEU A 258 6.31 -8.11 2.73
C LEU A 258 7.18 -7.76 3.93
N GLU A 259 6.96 -8.25 5.14
CA GLU A 259 5.75 -8.85 5.69
C GLU A 259 5.52 -8.25 7.08
N ASP A 260 4.35 -8.44 7.67
CA ASP A 260 4.12 -8.19 9.10
C ASP A 260 4.43 -9.47 9.87
N PRO A 261 5.58 -9.55 10.59
CA PRO A 261 6.00 -10.78 11.24
C PRO A 261 5.11 -11.19 12.41
N LEU A 262 4.45 -10.22 13.07
CA LEU A 262 3.62 -10.47 14.25
C LEU A 262 2.38 -11.31 13.90
N ILE A 263 1.73 -10.99 12.78
CA ILE A 263 0.48 -11.65 12.37
C ILE A 263 0.65 -12.55 11.14
N GLY A 264 1.76 -12.41 10.41
CA GLY A 264 2.05 -13.16 9.19
C GLY A 264 1.44 -12.59 7.91
N SER A 265 0.92 -11.36 7.92
CA SER A 265 0.38 -10.66 6.75
C SER A 265 1.48 -10.28 5.75
N PRO A 266 1.24 -10.23 4.43
CA PRO A 266 0.01 -10.59 3.73
C PRO A 266 -0.25 -12.10 3.72
N PHE A 267 -1.51 -12.50 3.62
CA PHE A 267 -2.00 -13.88 3.57
C PHE A 267 -1.81 -14.66 4.88
N ALA A 268 -2.05 -14.01 6.01
CA ALA A 268 -1.94 -14.58 7.35
C ALA A 268 -2.66 -15.93 7.50
N VAL A 269 -3.80 -16.12 6.81
CA VAL A 269 -4.58 -17.37 6.76
C VAL A 269 -3.73 -18.59 6.41
N ARG A 270 -2.66 -18.43 5.60
CA ARG A 270 -1.76 -19.53 5.22
C ARG A 270 -1.07 -20.20 6.43
N ASN A 271 -1.01 -19.51 7.56
CA ASN A 271 -0.35 -19.96 8.79
C ASN A 271 -1.35 -20.47 9.83
N ASP A 272 -2.65 -20.50 9.52
CA ASP A 272 -3.72 -20.84 10.46
C ASP A 272 -4.62 -21.95 9.89
N MET A 273 -4.48 -23.15 10.46
CA MET A 273 -5.18 -24.35 9.98
C MET A 273 -6.69 -24.28 10.18
N ASP A 274 -7.15 -23.62 11.23
CA ASP A 274 -8.57 -23.47 11.53
C ASP A 274 -9.20 -22.47 10.55
N ALA A 275 -8.48 -21.39 10.23
CA ALA A 275 -8.89 -20.44 9.20
C ALA A 275 -8.90 -21.06 7.79
N LEU A 276 -7.88 -21.84 7.42
CA LEU A 276 -7.85 -22.55 6.13
C LEU A 276 -9.00 -23.56 6.00
N SER A 277 -9.38 -24.21 7.10
CA SER A 277 -10.47 -25.18 7.11
C SER A 277 -11.84 -24.55 6.87
N GLN A 278 -12.00 -23.27 7.23
CA GLN A 278 -13.23 -22.48 7.00
C GLN A 278 -13.43 -22.10 5.52
N LEU A 279 -12.36 -22.13 4.69
CA LEU A 279 -12.47 -21.80 3.28
C LEU A 279 -13.33 -22.83 2.53
N PRO A 280 -14.18 -22.37 1.57
CA PRO A 280 -14.94 -23.26 0.71
C PRO A 280 -14.04 -24.25 -0.04
N GLU A 281 -14.58 -25.42 -0.35
CA GLU A 281 -13.84 -26.40 -1.15
C GLU A 281 -13.77 -25.95 -2.62
N ILE A 282 -12.57 -26.02 -3.21
CA ILE A 282 -12.38 -25.76 -4.64
C ILE A 282 -12.79 -27.02 -5.40
N THR A 283 -13.77 -26.88 -6.29
CA THR A 283 -14.37 -27.99 -7.06
C THR A 283 -14.14 -27.85 -8.56
N LYS A 284 -13.49 -26.78 -8.99
CA LYS A 284 -13.25 -26.42 -10.38
C LYS A 284 -11.80 -26.03 -10.62
N GLU A 285 -11.37 -26.16 -11.87
CA GLU A 285 -10.06 -25.75 -12.31
C GLU A 285 -10.04 -24.32 -12.84
N ALA A 286 -8.98 -23.59 -12.46
CA ALA A 286 -8.66 -22.27 -12.97
C ALA A 286 -7.17 -21.96 -12.76
N THR A 287 -6.67 -20.93 -13.44
CA THR A 287 -5.37 -20.31 -13.13
C THR A 287 -5.60 -19.00 -12.39
N VAL A 288 -4.88 -18.79 -11.29
CA VAL A 288 -4.79 -17.48 -10.61
C VAL A 288 -3.44 -16.84 -10.94
N LEU A 289 -3.47 -15.73 -11.68
CA LEU A 289 -2.29 -14.91 -11.97
C LEU A 289 -1.99 -13.96 -10.81
N THR A 290 -0.72 -13.77 -10.48
CA THR A 290 -0.31 -12.94 -9.33
C THR A 290 1.14 -12.42 -9.45
N SER A 291 1.62 -11.70 -8.44
CA SER A 291 3.03 -11.30 -8.34
C SER A 291 3.95 -12.45 -7.92
N SER A 292 5.22 -12.36 -8.28
CA SER A 292 6.28 -13.30 -7.86
C SER A 292 6.34 -13.46 -6.33
N VAL A 293 6.21 -12.34 -5.63
CA VAL A 293 6.18 -12.19 -4.16
C VAL A 293 4.97 -12.87 -3.51
N ALA A 294 3.80 -12.81 -4.16
CA ALA A 294 2.56 -13.35 -3.61
C ALA A 294 2.36 -14.83 -3.94
N LYS A 295 2.87 -15.30 -5.08
CA LYS A 295 2.73 -16.70 -5.55
C LYS A 295 2.98 -17.75 -4.47
N PRO A 296 4.14 -17.82 -3.79
CA PRO A 296 4.39 -18.89 -2.82
C PRO A 296 3.42 -18.87 -1.63
N ARG A 297 2.89 -17.69 -1.25
CA ARG A 297 1.90 -17.57 -0.17
C ARG A 297 0.50 -17.95 -0.65
N LEU A 298 0.10 -17.49 -1.83
CA LEU A 298 -1.19 -17.83 -2.44
C LEU A 298 -1.31 -19.32 -2.78
N THR A 299 -0.23 -19.94 -3.27
CA THR A 299 -0.19 -21.39 -3.51
C THR A 299 -0.53 -22.18 -2.25
N LYS A 300 0.01 -21.80 -1.09
CA LYS A 300 -0.30 -22.47 0.19
C LYS A 300 -1.79 -22.40 0.56
N VAL A 301 -2.46 -21.30 0.23
CA VAL A 301 -3.88 -21.12 0.55
C VAL A 301 -4.75 -21.87 -0.46
N LEU A 302 -4.55 -21.61 -1.76
CA LEU A 302 -5.40 -22.15 -2.82
C LEU A 302 -5.17 -23.64 -3.07
N GLN A 303 -4.02 -24.17 -2.68
CA GLN A 303 -3.70 -25.61 -2.82
C GLN A 303 -3.75 -26.37 -1.50
N PHE A 304 -4.44 -25.82 -0.49
CA PHE A 304 -4.54 -26.44 0.82
C PHE A 304 -5.25 -27.80 0.80
N LYS A 305 -6.35 -27.92 0.02
CA LYS A 305 -7.19 -29.14 -0.05
C LYS A 305 -6.97 -29.97 -1.33
N ASN A 306 -6.64 -29.34 -2.45
CA ASN A 306 -6.40 -29.97 -3.76
C ASN A 306 -5.57 -29.05 -4.66
N ASP A 307 -5.22 -29.47 -5.87
CA ASP A 307 -4.36 -28.75 -6.82
C ASP A 307 -5.10 -28.26 -8.09
N TYR A 308 -6.43 -28.20 -8.07
CA TYR A 308 -7.24 -27.80 -9.23
C TYR A 308 -6.95 -26.37 -9.71
N VAL A 309 -6.58 -25.49 -8.78
CA VAL A 309 -6.17 -24.12 -9.08
C VAL A 309 -4.65 -24.04 -9.09
N ASN A 310 -4.08 -23.69 -10.24
CA ASN A 310 -2.67 -23.39 -10.34
C ASN A 310 -2.42 -21.88 -10.19
N VAL A 311 -1.36 -21.52 -9.47
CA VAL A 311 -0.97 -20.12 -9.23
C VAL A 311 0.26 -19.81 -10.07
N VAL A 312 0.13 -18.82 -10.95
CA VAL A 312 1.17 -18.43 -11.91
C VAL A 312 1.56 -16.98 -11.66
N ASP A 313 2.86 -16.71 -11.57
CA ASP A 313 3.38 -15.36 -11.36
C ASP A 313 3.81 -14.68 -12.65
N VAL A 314 3.77 -13.36 -12.63
CA VAL A 314 4.54 -12.51 -13.54
C VAL A 314 5.77 -11.95 -12.83
N ASN A 315 6.72 -11.41 -13.60
CA ASN A 315 7.89 -10.70 -13.07
C ASN A 315 7.52 -9.32 -12.50
N LYS A 316 6.75 -9.32 -11.42
CA LYS A 316 6.30 -8.13 -10.67
C LYS A 316 6.26 -8.49 -9.20
N ASP A 317 6.71 -7.59 -8.34
CA ASP A 317 6.67 -7.79 -6.89
C ASP A 317 5.28 -7.51 -6.30
N ILE A 318 4.50 -6.61 -6.92
CA ILE A 318 3.22 -6.15 -6.37
C ILE A 318 2.10 -6.49 -7.35
N GLY A 319 1.19 -7.39 -6.95
CA GLY A 319 0.11 -7.89 -7.83
C GLY A 319 -0.87 -6.80 -8.29
N CYS A 320 -1.07 -5.77 -7.47
CA CYS A 320 -1.91 -4.61 -7.84
C CYS A 320 -1.26 -3.73 -8.91
N LEU A 321 0.06 -3.82 -9.10
CA LEU A 321 0.81 -3.03 -10.08
C LEU A 321 1.18 -3.85 -11.33
N ILE A 322 0.51 -4.98 -11.54
CA ILE A 322 0.64 -5.75 -12.79
C ILE A 322 0.07 -4.92 -13.93
N THR A 323 0.84 -4.80 -15.01
CA THR A 323 0.49 -4.13 -16.27
C THR A 323 0.42 -5.14 -17.42
N ILE A 324 -0.01 -4.69 -18.60
CA ILE A 324 -0.15 -5.60 -19.74
C ILE A 324 1.21 -6.14 -20.22
N GLU A 325 2.28 -5.36 -20.09
CA GLU A 325 3.63 -5.79 -20.48
C GLU A 325 4.11 -6.98 -19.64
N ASP A 326 3.72 -7.04 -18.38
CA ASP A 326 4.05 -8.17 -17.50
C ASP A 326 3.35 -9.46 -17.96
N ILE A 327 2.10 -9.35 -18.44
CA ILE A 327 1.33 -10.49 -18.98
C ILE A 327 1.86 -10.91 -20.36
N LYS A 328 2.33 -9.95 -21.17
CA LYS A 328 2.93 -10.26 -22.47
C LYS A 328 4.20 -11.12 -22.33
N ALA A 329 4.92 -11.06 -21.22
CA ALA A 329 6.08 -11.90 -20.98
C ALA A 329 5.73 -13.35 -20.53
N LEU A 330 4.45 -13.64 -20.25
CA LEU A 330 4.04 -14.88 -19.62
C LEU A 330 4.06 -16.10 -20.55
N ASP A 331 4.56 -17.23 -20.05
CA ASP A 331 4.42 -18.53 -20.72
C ASP A 331 3.00 -19.10 -20.52
N LEU A 332 2.21 -19.08 -21.61
CA LEU A 332 0.81 -19.52 -21.60
C LEU A 332 0.64 -21.04 -21.55
N SER A 333 1.70 -21.83 -21.72
CA SER A 333 1.63 -23.29 -21.59
C SER A 333 1.18 -23.74 -20.19
N THR A 334 1.34 -22.87 -19.20
CA THR A 334 0.96 -23.10 -17.80
C THR A 334 -0.38 -22.45 -17.43
N VAL A 335 -1.06 -21.79 -18.36
CA VAL A 335 -2.29 -21.02 -18.11
C VAL A 335 -3.50 -21.76 -18.66
N LYS A 336 -4.41 -22.15 -17.76
CA LYS A 336 -5.68 -22.85 -18.08
C LYS A 336 -6.68 -21.92 -18.78
N GLU A 337 -7.79 -22.50 -19.24
CA GLU A 337 -8.86 -21.81 -19.98
C GLU A 337 -9.64 -20.82 -19.11
N THR A 338 -9.72 -21.02 -17.79
CA THR A 338 -10.31 -20.04 -16.87
C THR A 338 -9.20 -19.35 -16.10
N VAL A 339 -9.13 -18.02 -16.18
CA VAL A 339 -8.05 -17.22 -15.58
C VAL A 339 -8.60 -16.13 -14.68
N PHE A 340 -8.07 -16.04 -13.47
CA PHE A 340 -8.32 -14.97 -12.52
C PHE A 340 -7.07 -14.08 -12.39
N ILE A 341 -7.25 -12.77 -12.43
CA ILE A 341 -6.20 -11.77 -12.17
C ILE A 341 -6.50 -10.96 -10.89
N PRO A 342 -5.51 -10.26 -10.30
CA PRO A 342 -5.77 -9.38 -9.17
C PRO A 342 -6.77 -8.28 -9.55
N GLY A 343 -7.78 -8.04 -8.70
CA GLY A 343 -8.87 -7.10 -9.03
C GLY A 343 -8.38 -5.70 -9.37
N ARG A 344 -7.33 -5.24 -8.68
CA ARG A 344 -6.74 -3.90 -8.85
C ARG A 344 -5.64 -3.80 -9.91
N ALA A 345 -5.32 -4.86 -10.65
CA ALA A 345 -4.27 -4.80 -11.68
C ALA A 345 -4.56 -3.75 -12.78
N PHE A 346 -3.49 -3.09 -13.23
CA PHE A 346 -3.49 -2.03 -14.25
C PHE A 346 -3.43 -2.61 -15.67
N VAL A 347 -4.48 -3.33 -16.03
CA VAL A 347 -4.70 -3.91 -17.38
C VAL A 347 -6.10 -3.61 -17.85
N HIS A 348 -6.32 -3.48 -19.16
CA HIS A 348 -7.66 -3.41 -19.75
C HIS A 348 -8.19 -4.81 -20.04
N ASP A 349 -9.46 -5.09 -19.74
CA ASP A 349 -9.99 -6.46 -19.77
C ASP A 349 -10.01 -7.07 -21.18
N THR A 350 -10.29 -6.26 -22.21
CA THR A 350 -10.28 -6.71 -23.61
C THR A 350 -8.86 -7.04 -24.06
N GLU A 351 -7.92 -6.13 -23.82
CA GLU A 351 -6.50 -6.32 -24.14
C GLU A 351 -5.91 -7.53 -23.41
N LEU A 352 -6.28 -7.73 -22.15
CA LEU A 352 -5.86 -8.86 -21.33
C LEU A 352 -6.33 -10.19 -21.92
N THR A 353 -7.60 -10.26 -22.35
CA THR A 353 -8.16 -11.48 -22.95
C THR A 353 -7.44 -11.83 -24.24
N GLU A 354 -7.16 -10.85 -25.10
CA GLU A 354 -6.40 -11.05 -26.34
C GLU A 354 -4.98 -11.56 -26.07
N VAL A 355 -4.25 -10.94 -25.13
CA VAL A 355 -2.88 -11.36 -24.79
C VAL A 355 -2.86 -12.75 -24.18
N LEU A 356 -3.80 -13.07 -23.29
CA LEU A 356 -3.91 -14.40 -22.69
C LEU A 356 -4.39 -15.47 -23.67
N SER A 357 -4.90 -15.12 -24.85
CA SER A 357 -5.35 -16.08 -25.88
C SER A 357 -4.49 -16.11 -27.14
N ARG A 358 -3.32 -15.47 -27.12
CA ARG A 358 -2.40 -15.38 -28.28
C ARG A 358 -1.82 -16.73 -28.76
N ASP A 359 -1.91 -17.77 -27.95
CA ASP A 359 -1.53 -19.15 -28.30
C ASP A 359 -2.64 -19.91 -29.03
N GLY A 360 -3.79 -19.27 -29.28
CA GLY A 360 -4.95 -19.86 -29.95
C GLY A 360 -5.95 -20.54 -29.01
N VAL A 361 -5.68 -20.59 -27.70
CA VAL A 361 -6.62 -21.11 -26.70
C VAL A 361 -7.51 -19.98 -26.20
N GLY A 362 -8.82 -20.10 -26.41
CA GLY A 362 -9.79 -19.13 -25.90
C GLY A 362 -9.88 -19.22 -24.38
N ARG A 363 -9.54 -18.13 -23.67
CA ARG A 363 -9.55 -18.09 -22.21
C ARG A 363 -10.66 -17.17 -21.69
N LEU A 364 -11.42 -17.65 -20.72
CA LEU A 364 -12.35 -16.86 -19.92
C LEU A 364 -11.56 -16.15 -18.81
N VAL A 365 -11.39 -14.85 -18.94
CA VAL A 365 -10.63 -14.04 -17.99
C VAL A 365 -11.58 -13.27 -17.07
N ARG A 366 -11.33 -13.34 -15.77
CA ARG A 366 -12.05 -12.57 -14.75
C ARG A 366 -11.08 -11.90 -13.77
N ARG A 367 -11.55 -10.82 -13.17
CA ARG A 367 -10.92 -10.21 -12.01
C ARG A 367 -11.39 -10.93 -10.75
N GLY A 368 -10.43 -11.25 -9.88
CA GLY A 368 -10.75 -11.61 -8.50
C GLY A 368 -11.14 -10.39 -7.67
N PRO A 369 -11.32 -10.58 -6.35
CA PRO A 369 -11.54 -9.49 -5.41
C PRO A 369 -10.45 -8.41 -5.50
N ASP A 370 -10.77 -7.19 -5.09
CA ASP A 370 -9.83 -6.06 -5.09
C ASP A 370 -8.59 -6.33 -4.25
N ARG A 371 -8.79 -7.03 -3.13
CA ARG A 371 -7.77 -7.41 -2.17
C ARG A 371 -8.12 -8.80 -1.64
N LEU A 372 -7.11 -9.67 -1.60
CA LEU A 372 -7.18 -10.96 -0.89
C LEU A 372 -6.55 -10.91 0.49
N THR A 373 -5.89 -9.80 0.81
CA THR A 373 -5.10 -9.56 2.02
C THR A 373 -4.88 -8.07 2.19
N VAL A 374 -4.42 -7.69 3.38
CA VAL A 374 -3.79 -6.39 3.65
C VAL A 374 -2.26 -6.52 3.55
N ASP A 375 -1.54 -5.43 3.32
CA ASP A 375 -0.08 -5.38 3.37
C ASP A 375 0.39 -4.78 4.71
N GLY A 376 1.71 -4.57 4.88
CA GLY A 376 2.29 -4.06 6.13
C GLY A 376 1.79 -2.67 6.52
N GLU A 377 1.51 -1.80 5.54
CA GLU A 377 0.99 -0.45 5.79
C GLU A 377 -0.37 -0.49 6.48
N MET A 378 -1.25 -1.37 6.00
CA MET A 378 -2.57 -1.54 6.59
C MET A 378 -2.56 -2.42 7.85
N SER A 379 -1.75 -3.48 7.87
CA SER A 379 -1.82 -4.47 8.95
C SER A 379 -1.26 -3.96 10.27
N ILE A 380 -0.39 -2.94 10.25
CA ILE A 380 0.27 -2.40 11.44
C ILE A 380 -0.72 -1.91 12.52
N SER A 381 -1.88 -1.43 12.11
CA SER A 381 -2.97 -0.95 12.97
C SER A 381 -4.10 -1.98 13.18
N MET A 382 -3.98 -3.18 12.62
CA MET A 382 -4.99 -4.24 12.71
C MET A 382 -4.56 -5.37 13.64
N THR A 383 -5.54 -6.03 14.25
CA THR A 383 -5.37 -7.29 14.98
C THR A 383 -5.23 -8.47 14.02
N LYS A 384 -4.69 -9.59 14.52
CA LYS A 384 -4.56 -10.83 13.74
C LYS A 384 -5.94 -11.35 13.31
N GLU A 385 -6.92 -11.27 14.21
CA GLU A 385 -8.29 -11.72 13.99
C GLU A 385 -8.97 -10.92 12.89
N GLU A 386 -8.85 -9.58 12.91
CA GLU A 386 -9.40 -8.72 11.85
C GLU A 386 -8.81 -9.05 10.48
N VAL A 387 -7.49 -9.27 10.40
CA VAL A 387 -6.82 -9.66 9.15
C VAL A 387 -7.28 -11.04 8.68
N ILE A 388 -7.31 -12.04 9.57
CA ILE A 388 -7.76 -13.39 9.20
C ILE A 388 -9.23 -13.38 8.75
N GLN A 389 -10.12 -12.68 9.45
CA GLN A 389 -11.53 -12.59 9.05
C GLN A 389 -11.70 -11.92 7.69
N PHE A 390 -10.95 -10.84 7.43
CA PHE A 390 -10.91 -10.20 6.12
C PHE A 390 -10.44 -11.17 5.02
N GLU A 391 -9.33 -11.86 5.26
CA GLU A 391 -8.76 -12.81 4.31
C GLU A 391 -9.70 -13.99 4.05
N ILE A 392 -10.33 -14.58 5.07
CA ILE A 392 -11.32 -15.66 4.90
C ILE A 392 -12.46 -15.19 3.99
N SER A 393 -13.00 -13.99 4.23
CA SER A 393 -14.07 -13.43 3.40
C SER A 393 -13.61 -13.26 1.95
N ALA A 394 -12.44 -12.67 1.73
CA ALA A 394 -11.93 -12.38 0.39
C ALA A 394 -11.55 -13.66 -0.38
N PHE A 395 -10.94 -14.64 0.28
CA PHE A 395 -10.65 -15.93 -0.34
C PHE A 395 -11.92 -16.74 -0.62
N SER A 396 -12.93 -16.67 0.26
CA SER A 396 -14.22 -17.32 0.00
C SER A 396 -14.88 -16.76 -1.25
N GLU A 397 -14.90 -15.43 -1.42
CA GLU A 397 -15.40 -14.79 -2.64
C GLU A 397 -14.65 -15.27 -3.90
N LEU A 398 -13.31 -15.31 -3.84
CA LEU A 398 -12.50 -15.79 -4.97
C LEU A 398 -12.81 -17.27 -5.29
N ILE A 399 -12.88 -18.14 -4.28
CA ILE A 399 -13.13 -19.57 -4.46
C ILE A 399 -14.54 -19.80 -5.00
N ASP A 400 -15.54 -19.09 -4.49
CA ASP A 400 -16.91 -19.18 -4.98
C ASP A 400 -17.01 -18.74 -6.45
N HIS A 401 -16.29 -17.68 -6.84
CA HIS A 401 -16.19 -17.28 -8.24
C HIS A 401 -15.52 -18.35 -9.10
N ILE A 402 -14.42 -18.96 -8.63
CA ILE A 402 -13.75 -20.07 -9.32
C ILE A 402 -14.74 -21.24 -9.50
N ASN A 403 -15.46 -21.61 -8.45
CA ASN A 403 -16.43 -22.71 -8.47
C ASN A 403 -17.62 -22.45 -9.40
N ALA A 404 -18.01 -21.18 -9.56
CA ALA A 404 -19.13 -20.79 -10.41
C ALA A 404 -18.81 -20.86 -11.92
N ILE A 405 -17.57 -20.52 -12.32
CA ILE A 405 -17.23 -20.35 -13.75
C ILE A 405 -16.08 -21.24 -14.24
N GLY A 406 -15.33 -21.85 -13.33
CA GLY A 406 -14.22 -22.72 -13.67
C GLY A 406 -14.68 -24.02 -14.34
N LEU A 407 -13.74 -24.69 -14.99
CA LEU A 407 -14.03 -25.94 -15.68
C LEU A 407 -14.04 -27.12 -14.68
N PRO A 408 -14.84 -28.17 -14.91
CA PRO A 408 -14.70 -29.40 -14.14
C PRO A 408 -13.26 -29.90 -14.18
N PRO A 409 -12.73 -30.44 -13.07
CA PRO A 409 -11.40 -31.03 -13.09
C PRO A 409 -11.30 -32.13 -14.12
N ASP A 410 -10.16 -32.21 -14.79
CA ASP A 410 -9.89 -33.32 -15.69
C ASP A 410 -9.98 -34.61 -14.87
N GLN A 411 -10.96 -35.48 -15.18
CA GLN A 411 -10.98 -36.80 -14.58
C GLN A 411 -9.65 -37.49 -14.90
N PRO A 412 -9.01 -38.20 -13.96
CA PRO A 412 -7.82 -38.97 -14.29
C PRO A 412 -8.19 -39.86 -15.48
N LYS A 413 -7.47 -39.68 -16.59
CA LYS A 413 -7.60 -40.56 -17.76
C LYS A 413 -7.28 -41.97 -17.26
N THR A 414 -8.33 -42.76 -17.04
CA THR A 414 -8.26 -44.16 -16.61
C THR A 414 -7.45 -45.00 -17.57
#